data_AF-A0A0A0DLG1-F1
#
_entry.id   AF-A0A0A0DLG1-F1
#
_cell.length_a   1.000
_cell.length_b   1.000
_cell.length_c   1.000
_cell.angle_alpha   90.00
_cell.angle_beta   90.00
_cell.angle_gamma   90.00
#
_symmetry.space_group_name_H-M   'P 1'
#
loop_
_entity.id
_entity.type
_entity.pdbx_description
1 polymer ?
#
loop_
_entity_poly.entity_id
_entity_poly.type
_entity_poly.pdbx_seq_one_letter_code
_entity_poly.pdbx_strand_id
1 'polypeptide(L)'
;MEKPLPAVNPAFKAVLKIFLKYKAYITNTFESPYSNAKLEATNKPIKVIKRNSFGFRNFKTKILIALNITKERTNLILSRASL
;
A
#
# COMPACT_ATOMS: atom_id res chain seq x y z
N MET A 1 -29.16 15.22 -27.57
CA MET A 1 -28.06 14.86 -28.48
C MET A 1 -26.76 14.94 -27.69
N GLU A 2 -26.08 13.81 -27.48
CA GLU A 2 -24.76 13.80 -26.85
C GLU A 2 -23.76 14.51 -27.77
N LYS A 3 -23.09 15.55 -27.28
CA LYS A 3 -21.98 16.18 -28.00
C LYS A 3 -20.87 15.15 -28.18
N PRO A 4 -20.28 15.00 -29.39
CA PRO A 4 -19.14 14.13 -29.57
C PRO A 4 -18.01 14.60 -28.66
N LEU A 5 -17.58 13.73 -27.75
CA LEU A 5 -16.46 13.98 -26.84
C LEU A 5 -15.24 14.38 -27.69
N PRO A 6 -14.54 15.48 -27.36
CA PRO A 6 -13.34 15.89 -28.10
C PRO A 6 -12.38 14.71 -28.18
N ALA A 7 -11.69 14.56 -29.33
CA ALA A 7 -10.80 13.44 -29.61
C ALA A 7 -9.89 13.17 -28.40
N VAL A 8 -10.24 12.14 -27.64
CA VAL A 8 -9.59 11.81 -26.38
C VAL A 8 -8.15 11.43 -26.70
N ASN A 9 -7.20 12.08 -26.03
CA ASN A 9 -5.78 11.75 -26.19
C ASN A 9 -5.60 10.21 -26.02
N PRO A 10 -4.98 9.52 -26.99
CA PRO A 10 -4.82 8.07 -26.97
C PRO A 10 -4.26 7.52 -25.65
N ALA A 11 -3.40 8.28 -24.97
CA ALA A 11 -2.82 7.92 -23.67
C ALA A 11 -3.89 7.70 -22.57
N PHE A 12 -5.00 8.45 -22.63
CA PHE A 12 -6.07 8.38 -21.63
C PHE A 12 -7.24 7.48 -22.04
N LYS A 13 -7.25 6.98 -23.28
CA LYS A 13 -8.33 6.13 -23.81
C LYS A 13 -8.53 4.87 -22.97
N ALA A 14 -7.46 4.24 -22.50
CA ALA A 14 -7.52 3.05 -21.65
C ALA A 14 -8.05 3.39 -20.25
N VAL A 15 -7.57 4.48 -19.67
CA VAL A 15 -7.99 4.98 -18.35
C VAL A 15 -9.49 5.27 -18.35
N LEU A 16 -9.99 6.00 -19.35
CA LEU A 16 -11.41 6.34 -19.47
C LEU A 16 -12.31 5.12 -19.67
N LYS A 17 -11.84 4.11 -20.44
CA LYS A 17 -12.55 2.83 -20.56
C LYS A 17 -12.70 2.12 -19.20
N ILE A 18 -11.66 2.16 -18.36
CA ILE A 18 -11.71 1.58 -17.01
C ILE A 18 -12.69 2.37 -16.13
N PHE A 19 -12.63 3.70 -16.15
CA PHE A 19 -13.57 4.55 -15.41
C PHE A 19 -15.02 4.27 -15.78
N LEU A 20 -15.33 4.15 -17.08
CA LEU A 20 -16.68 3.81 -17.54
C LEU A 20 -17.10 2.40 -17.09
N LYS A 21 -16.20 1.42 -17.20
CA LYS A 21 -16.47 0.03 -16.77
C LYS A 21 -16.78 -0.08 -15.27
N TYR A 22 -16.10 0.70 -14.43
CA TYR A 22 -16.24 0.62 -12.97
C TYR A 22 -17.07 1.75 -12.36
N LYS A 23 -17.80 2.53 -13.19
CA LYS A 23 -18.57 3.71 -12.75
C LYS A 23 -19.47 3.43 -11.55
N ALA A 24 -20.22 2.32 -11.57
CA ALA A 24 -21.14 1.95 -10.50
C ALA A 24 -20.44 1.69 -9.14
N TYR A 25 -19.24 1.10 -9.18
CA TYR A 25 -18.44 0.89 -7.97
C TYR A 25 -17.89 2.22 -7.45
N ILE A 26 -17.44 3.09 -8.35
CA ILE A 26 -16.94 4.42 -7.99
C ILE A 26 -18.05 5.25 -7.35
N THR A 27 -19.26 5.25 -7.91
CA THR A 27 -20.40 5.96 -7.31
C THR A 27 -20.74 5.42 -5.92
N ASN A 28 -20.74 4.09 -5.75
CA ASN A 28 -20.97 3.45 -4.45
C ASN A 28 -19.91 3.82 -3.38
N THR A 29 -18.68 4.20 -3.78
CA THR A 29 -17.67 4.64 -2.80
C THR A 29 -18.00 5.96 -2.12
N PHE A 30 -18.79 6.84 -2.75
CA PHE A 30 -19.18 8.12 -2.15
C PHE A 30 -20.28 7.96 -1.09
N GLU A 31 -21.09 6.92 -1.19
CA GLU A 31 -22.15 6.59 -0.23
C GLU A 31 -21.65 5.68 0.90
N SER A 32 -20.53 4.98 0.68
CA SER A 32 -19.95 4.07 1.65
C SER A 32 -19.31 4.82 2.83
N PRO A 33 -19.58 4.41 4.09
CA PRO A 33 -18.93 4.98 5.26
C PRO A 33 -17.49 4.48 5.46
N TYR A 34 -17.03 3.54 4.63
CA TYR A 34 -15.72 2.89 4.79
C TYR A 34 -14.62 3.59 3.99
N SER A 35 -13.50 3.88 4.66
CA SER A 35 -12.31 4.45 4.03
C SER A 35 -11.28 3.39 3.66
N ASN A 36 -10.60 3.58 2.52
CA ASN A 36 -9.44 2.78 2.12
C ASN A 36 -8.19 3.02 3.00
N ALA A 37 -8.23 3.99 3.92
CA ALA A 37 -7.10 4.35 4.79
C ALA A 37 -6.53 3.16 5.58
N LYS A 38 -7.40 2.31 6.16
CA LYS A 38 -6.97 1.15 6.96
C LYS A 38 -6.23 0.10 6.11
N LEU A 39 -6.70 -0.12 4.88
CA LEU A 39 -6.06 -1.03 3.93
C LEU A 39 -4.70 -0.48 3.47
N GLU A 40 -4.63 0.82 3.13
CA GLU A 40 -3.36 1.44 2.73
C GLU A 40 -2.33 1.49 3.86
N ALA A 41 -2.77 1.79 5.10
CA ALA A 41 -1.91 1.74 6.28
C ALA A 41 -1.25 0.37 6.47
N THR A 42 -1.94 -0.71 6.08
CA THR A 42 -1.43 -2.08 6.14
C THR A 42 -0.58 -2.44 4.92
N ASN A 43 -0.96 -1.98 3.73
CA ASN A 43 -0.26 -2.30 2.48
C ASN A 43 1.15 -1.69 2.42
N LYS A 44 1.36 -0.50 2.99
CA LYS A 44 2.68 0.17 2.99
C LYS A 44 3.78 -0.64 3.68
N PRO A 45 3.65 -1.06 4.95
CA PRO A 45 4.68 -1.87 5.61
C PRO A 45 4.89 -3.21 4.90
N ILE A 46 3.84 -3.87 4.39
CA ILE A 46 3.98 -5.12 3.62
C ILE A 46 4.83 -4.89 2.36
N LYS A 47 4.58 -3.82 1.60
CA LYS A 47 5.36 -3.48 0.41
C LYS A 47 6.83 -3.22 0.75
N VAL A 48 7.11 -2.53 1.87
CA VAL A 48 8.48 -2.28 2.36
C VAL A 48 9.17 -3.59 2.74
N ILE A 49 8.51 -4.46 3.51
CA ILE A 49 9.05 -5.76 3.90
C ILE A 49 9.36 -6.60 2.65
N LYS A 50 8.43 -6.67 1.69
CA LYS A 50 8.62 -7.39 0.43
C LYS A 50 9.84 -6.86 -0.35
N ARG A 51 9.95 -5.54 -0.53
CA ARG A 51 11.10 -4.91 -1.22
C ARG A 51 12.42 -5.21 -0.49
N ASN A 52 12.43 -5.08 0.82
CA ASN A 52 13.64 -5.32 1.62
C ASN A 52 14.04 -6.79 1.63
N SER A 53 13.10 -7.71 1.50
CA SER A 53 13.39 -9.14 1.46
C SER A 53 13.82 -9.66 0.09
N PHE A 54 13.69 -8.86 -0.96
CA PHE A 54 14.07 -9.24 -2.31
C PHE A 54 15.57 -9.60 -2.36
N GLY A 55 15.91 -10.74 -2.97
CA GLY A 55 17.27 -11.28 -3.01
C GLY A 55 17.66 -12.19 -1.83
N PHE A 56 16.80 -12.37 -0.83
CA PHE A 56 17.05 -13.32 0.27
C PHE A 56 16.42 -14.67 -0.04
N ARG A 57 17.26 -15.72 -0.05
CA ARG A 57 16.82 -17.11 -0.27
C ARG A 57 15.77 -17.56 0.74
N ASN A 58 15.83 -17.04 1.97
CA ASN A 58 14.89 -17.33 3.05
C ASN A 58 14.36 -16.03 3.69
N PHE A 59 13.14 -15.65 3.32
CA PHE A 59 12.42 -14.48 3.86
C PHE A 59 12.32 -14.49 5.40
N LYS A 60 12.08 -15.67 5.99
CA LYS A 60 11.94 -15.88 7.43
C LYS A 60 13.20 -15.48 8.22
N THR A 61 14.38 -15.82 7.70
CA THR A 61 15.66 -15.55 8.37
C THR A 61 15.91 -14.04 8.49
N LYS A 62 15.55 -13.27 7.46
CA LYS A 62 15.73 -11.81 7.49
C LYS A 62 14.77 -11.12 8.47
N ILE A 63 13.52 -11.58 8.53
CA ILE A 63 12.55 -11.08 9.53
C ILE A 63 13.07 -11.38 10.94
N LEU A 64 13.54 -12.60 11.19
CA LEU A 64 14.06 -12.99 12.50
C LEU A 64 15.26 -12.13 12.92
N ILE A 65 16.20 -11.86 12.01
CA ILE A 65 17.34 -10.98 12.28
C ILE A 65 16.88 -9.54 12.56
N ALA A 66 15.97 -8.99 11.75
CA ALA A 66 15.45 -7.63 11.96
C ALA A 66 14.71 -7.49 13.29
N LEU A 67 13.88 -8.48 13.66
CA LEU A 67 13.18 -8.51 14.94
C LEU A 67 14.16 -8.60 16.10
N ASN A 68 15.18 -9.45 16.01
CA ASN A 68 16.21 -9.57 17.05
C ASN A 68 17.01 -8.26 17.23
N ILE A 69 17.41 -7.58 16.14
CA ILE A 69 18.10 -6.29 16.22
C ILE A 69 17.22 -5.23 16.92
N THR A 70 15.93 -5.22 16.60
CA THR A 70 14.98 -4.26 17.19
C THR A 70 14.80 -4.54 18.68
N LYS A 71 14.67 -5.82 19.06
CA LYS A 71 14.58 -6.27 20.45
C LYS A 71 15.81 -5.88 21.27
N GLU A 72 17.01 -6.15 20.76
CA GLU A 72 18.27 -5.78 21.44
C GLU A 72 18.41 -4.26 21.60
N ARG A 73 18.03 -3.47 20.59
CA ARG A 73 18.02 -2.00 20.69
C ARG A 73 17.06 -1.52 21.77
N THR A 74 15.86 -2.07 21.86
CA THR A 74 14.89 -1.71 22.91
C THR A 74 15.42 -2.07 24.30
N ASN A 75 16.03 -3.24 24.45
CA ASN A 75 16.64 -3.66 25.71
C ASN A 75 17.76 -2.70 26.16
N LEU A 76 18.63 -2.28 25.23
CA LEU A 76 19.68 -1.29 25.48
C LEU A 76 19.14 0.09 25.89
N ILE A 77 18.00 0.49 25.34
CA ILE A 77 17.36 1.76 25.72
C ILE A 77 16.75 1.64 27.11
N LEU A 78 16.06 0.53 27.40
CA LEU A 78 15.46 0.26 28.71
C LEU A 78 16.53 0.22 29.81
N SER A 79 17.67 -0.41 29.58
CA SER A 79 18.77 -0.47 30.55
C SER A 79 19.44 0.89 30.81
N ARG A 80 19.36 1.82 29.85
CA ARG A 80 19.85 3.19 30.00
C ARG A 80 18.85 4.13 30.67
N ALA A 81 17.55 3.85 30.56
CA ALA A 81 16.47 4.63 31.16
C ALA A 81 16.17 4.25 32.62
N SER A 82 16.80 3.18 33.12
CA SER A 82 16.64 2.67 34.50
C SER A 82 17.82 3.05 35.43
N LEU A 83 18.66 4.00 34.98
CA LEU A 83 19.66 4.76 35.76
C LEU A 83 19.15 6.19 35.97
#